data_AF-A0A1V5KBG7-F1
#
_entry.id   AF-A0A1V5KBG7-F1
#
_cell.length_a   1.000
_cell.length_b   1.000
_cell.length_c   1.000
_cell.angle_alpha   90.00
_cell.angle_beta   90.00
_cell.angle_gamma   90.00
#
_symmetry.space_group_name_H-M   'P 1'
#
loop_
_entity.id
_entity.type
_entity.pdbx_description
1 polymer ?
#
loop_
_entity_poly.entity_id
_entity_poly.type
_entity_poly.pdbx_seq_one_letter_code
_entity_poly.pdbx_strand_id
1 'polypeptide(L)'
;MAGVYYLKNENYIEGQLGMEFKPFEMISLRAGASINGNAEMNFSAGLGIKYNDMSLDYSYSPGAVPGDTHRIGINAVSFGAEDKKEESGETKAIREPAQNFTEYMKSGDYYFRAKKYSQAVKFYERINVLYWKDLDSMKDNEKSSFYQRVGLCYYNLRDNRNSAQYFEKALFFSPDNEVLKYWLKLVKQ
;
A
#
# COMPACT_ATOMS: atom_id res chain seq x y z
N MET A 1 -7.66 17.11 -18.50
CA MET A 1 -7.41 18.17 -17.52
C MET A 1 -6.78 19.34 -18.26
N ALA A 2 -7.36 20.53 -18.17
CA ALA A 2 -6.81 21.74 -18.77
C ALA A 2 -6.33 22.65 -17.64
N GLY A 3 -5.07 23.07 -17.68
CA GLY A 3 -4.49 23.98 -16.71
C GLY A 3 -3.67 25.01 -17.44
N VAL A 4 -4.05 26.28 -17.30
CA VAL A 4 -3.27 27.43 -17.77
C VAL A 4 -2.61 28.04 -16.56
N TYR A 5 -1.29 27.93 -16.47
CA TYR A 5 -0.52 28.53 -15.38
C TYR A 5 0.15 29.81 -15.90
N TYR A 6 -0.23 30.95 -15.33
CA TYR A 6 0.41 32.24 -15.59
C TYR A 6 1.44 32.54 -14.49
N LEU A 7 2.72 32.51 -14.82
CA LEU A 7 3.79 33.04 -13.95
C LEU A 7 4.20 34.42 -14.48
N LYS A 8 3.98 35.45 -13.66
CA LYS A 8 4.00 36.89 -14.03
C LYS A 8 5.41 37.48 -14.24
N ASN A 9 6.47 36.70 -14.48
CA ASN A 9 7.81 37.29 -14.54
C ASN A 9 8.69 36.95 -15.73
N GLU A 10 8.26 36.10 -16.65
CA GLU A 10 8.89 35.97 -17.97
C GLU A 10 7.76 35.55 -18.95
N ASN A 11 7.73 36.06 -20.18
CA ASN A 11 6.66 35.82 -21.18
C ASN A 11 6.66 34.35 -21.68
N TYR A 12 6.55 33.37 -20.80
CA TYR A 12 6.43 31.95 -21.12
C TYR A 12 4.97 31.53 -20.93
N ILE A 13 4.27 31.40 -22.04
CA ILE A 13 2.95 30.76 -22.06
C ILE A 13 3.22 29.25 -22.17
N GLU A 14 3.06 28.54 -21.06
CA GLU A 14 3.02 27.08 -21.07
C GLU A 14 1.56 26.62 -20.99
N GLY A 15 1.13 25.87 -21.99
CA GLY A 15 -0.25 25.38 -22.09
C GLY A 15 -0.26 23.87 -22.25
N GLN A 16 -1.04 23.17 -21.44
CA GLN A 16 -1.23 21.73 -21.58
C GLN A 16 -2.71 21.38 -21.71
N LEU A 17 -3.01 20.55 -22.70
CA LEU A 17 -4.34 20.01 -22.96
C LEU A 17 -4.23 18.49 -22.93
N GLY A 18 -4.94 17.86 -21.99
CA GLY A 18 -4.98 16.40 -21.88
C GLY A 18 -6.41 15.87 -21.87
N MET A 19 -6.68 14.82 -22.65
CA MET A 19 -7.91 14.06 -22.67
C MET A 19 -7.64 12.63 -22.21
N GLU A 20 -8.46 12.12 -21.30
CA GLU A 20 -8.49 10.70 -20.93
C GLU A 20 -9.88 10.15 -21.25
N PHE A 21 -9.91 9.06 -22.02
CA PHE A 21 -11.12 8.37 -22.42
C PHE A 21 -11.08 6.93 -21.91
N LYS A 22 -12.09 6.53 -21.15
CA LYS A 22 -12.20 5.20 -20.54
C LYS A 22 -13.49 4.53 -21.04
N PRO A 23 -13.46 3.85 -22.20
CA PRO A 23 -14.66 3.18 -22.74
C PRO A 23 -15.12 2.01 -21.86
N PHE A 24 -14.18 1.38 -21.16
CA PHE A 24 -14.41 0.29 -20.20
C PHE A 24 -13.47 0.50 -19.00
N GLU A 25 -13.81 -0.02 -17.82
CA GLU A 25 -12.94 0.10 -16.63
C GLU A 25 -11.56 -0.54 -16.82
N MET A 26 -11.45 -1.47 -17.78
CA MET A 26 -10.22 -2.16 -18.16
C MET A 26 -9.34 -1.38 -19.14
N ILE A 27 -9.85 -0.37 -19.84
CA ILE A 27 -9.12 0.30 -20.92
C ILE A 27 -9.14 1.81 -20.68
N SER A 28 -7.95 2.42 -20.67
CA SER A 28 -7.80 3.87 -20.63
C SER A 28 -6.97 4.36 -21.80
N LEU A 29 -7.55 5.21 -22.64
CA LEU A 29 -6.86 5.93 -23.69
C LEU A 29 -6.56 7.34 -23.21
N ARG A 30 -5.34 7.82 -23.44
CA ARG A 30 -4.88 9.15 -23.05
C ARG A 30 -4.27 9.83 -24.25
N ALA A 31 -4.62 11.09 -24.46
CA ALA A 31 -3.99 11.94 -25.46
C ALA A 31 -3.68 13.29 -24.82
N GLY A 32 -2.50 13.83 -25.06
CA GLY A 32 -2.09 15.12 -24.53
C GLY A 32 -1.33 15.94 -25.56
N ALA A 33 -1.45 17.26 -25.48
CA ALA A 33 -0.64 18.21 -26.20
C ALA A 33 -0.14 19.26 -25.20
N SER A 34 1.16 19.52 -25.18
CA SER A 34 1.74 20.60 -24.39
C SER A 34 2.51 21.55 -25.29
N ILE A 35 2.40 22.84 -25.01
CA ILE A 35 3.07 23.93 -25.73
C ILE A 35 3.98 24.60 -24.71
N ASN A 36 5.29 24.56 -24.99
CA ASN A 36 6.29 25.26 -24.20
C ASN A 36 6.59 26.64 -24.81
N GLY A 37 7.16 27.57 -24.04
CA GLY A 37 7.36 28.96 -24.48
C GLY A 37 8.28 29.18 -25.70
N ASN A 38 8.92 28.14 -26.24
CA ASN A 38 9.61 28.17 -27.54
C ASN A 38 8.69 27.82 -28.72
N ALA A 39 7.37 27.76 -28.50
CA ALA A 39 6.36 27.27 -29.45
C ALA A 39 6.56 25.81 -29.90
N GLU A 40 7.35 25.03 -29.15
CA GLU A 40 7.49 23.60 -29.38
C GLU A 40 6.23 22.88 -28.88
N MET A 41 5.53 22.25 -29.82
CA MET A 41 4.34 21.44 -29.55
C MET A 41 4.76 19.99 -29.31
N ASN A 42 4.56 19.50 -28.09
CA ASN A 42 4.80 18.12 -27.73
C ASN A 42 3.46 17.37 -27.66
N PHE A 43 3.38 16.25 -28.36
CA PHE A 43 2.21 15.38 -28.30
C PHE A 43 2.46 14.23 -27.31
N SER A 44 1.41 13.64 -26.79
CA SER A 44 1.52 12.42 -25.98
C SER A 44 0.33 11.53 -26.24
N ALA A 45 0.58 10.24 -26.28
CA ALA A 45 -0.45 9.22 -26.40
C ALA A 45 -0.19 8.15 -25.35
N GLY A 46 -1.23 7.67 -24.68
CA GLY A 46 -1.13 6.64 -23.66
C GLY A 46 -2.24 5.62 -23.80
N LEU A 47 -1.92 4.37 -23.52
CA LEU A 47 -2.85 3.26 -23.48
C LEU A 47 -2.59 2.46 -22.21
N GLY A 48 -3.59 2.42 -21.34
CA GLY A 48 -3.60 1.61 -20.14
C GLY A 48 -4.58 0.46 -20.31
N ILE A 49 -4.11 -0.76 -20.06
CA ILE A 49 -4.93 -1.96 -19.97
C ILE A 49 -4.84 -2.46 -18.53
N LYS A 50 -5.99 -2.63 -17.88
CA LYS A 50 -6.12 -3.20 -16.56
C LYS A 50 -6.92 -4.49 -16.68
N TYR A 51 -6.29 -5.61 -16.36
CA TYR A 51 -6.93 -6.92 -16.34
C TYR A 51 -6.70 -7.58 -14.99
N ASN A 52 -7.78 -7.71 -14.21
CA ASN A 52 -7.77 -8.17 -12.81
C ASN A 52 -6.76 -7.41 -11.94
N ASP A 53 -5.55 -7.95 -11.84
CA ASP A 53 -4.49 -7.60 -10.89
C ASP A 53 -3.17 -7.32 -11.63
N MET A 54 -3.24 -7.27 -12.98
CA MET A 54 -2.20 -6.80 -13.87
C MET A 54 -2.64 -5.48 -14.51
N SER A 55 -1.79 -4.46 -14.44
CA SER A 55 -1.89 -3.26 -15.27
C SER A 55 -0.71 -3.18 -16.22
N LEU A 56 -1.02 -2.88 -17.49
CA LEU A 56 -0.06 -2.56 -18.53
C LEU A 56 -0.32 -1.12 -18.93
N ASP A 57 0.64 -0.25 -18.69
CA ASP A 57 0.56 1.17 -19.03
C ASP A 57 1.63 1.48 -20.08
N TYR A 58 1.18 1.78 -21.29
CA TYR A 58 2.02 2.28 -22.36
C TYR A 58 1.84 3.79 -22.49
N SER A 59 2.93 4.54 -22.53
CA SER A 59 2.91 5.97 -22.83
C SER A 59 3.99 6.33 -23.84
N TYR A 60 3.59 7.09 -24.85
CA TYR A 60 4.41 7.63 -25.91
C TYR A 60 4.44 9.16 -25.79
N SER A 61 5.65 9.72 -25.78
CA SER A 61 5.90 11.16 -25.79
C SER A 61 7.10 11.46 -26.71
N PRO A 62 6.90 12.05 -27.89
CA PRO A 62 7.99 12.62 -28.67
C PRO A 62 8.42 13.96 -28.04
N GLY A 63 9.73 14.18 -27.89
CA GLY A 63 10.24 15.53 -27.55
C GLY A 63 11.27 15.63 -26.42
N ALA A 64 11.86 14.53 -25.94
CA ALA A 64 13.08 14.64 -25.13
C ALA A 64 14.28 14.37 -26.04
N VAL A 65 15.09 15.40 -26.31
CA VAL A 65 16.37 15.33 -27.02
C VAL A 65 17.19 14.19 -26.40
N PRO A 66 17.20 12.97 -27.00
CA PRO A 66 17.47 12.69 -28.41
C PRO A 66 16.51 11.67 -29.09
N GLY A 67 15.19 11.74 -28.92
CA GLY A 67 14.27 10.94 -29.76
C GLY A 67 12.88 10.63 -29.19
N ASP A 68 12.18 9.73 -29.90
CA ASP A 68 10.89 9.17 -29.52
C ASP A 68 10.98 8.39 -28.20
N THR A 69 10.33 8.90 -27.13
CA THR A 69 10.34 8.21 -25.83
C THR A 69 9.13 7.31 -25.70
N HIS A 70 9.39 6.01 -25.63
CA HIS A 70 8.40 4.97 -25.37
C HIS A 70 8.59 4.46 -23.94
N ARG A 71 7.55 4.52 -23.10
CA ARG A 71 7.57 3.98 -21.74
C ARG A 71 6.52 2.89 -21.62
N ILE A 72 6.95 1.72 -21.14
CA ILE A 72 6.10 0.57 -20.85
C ILE A 72 6.23 0.31 -19.34
N GLY A 73 5.12 0.42 -18.62
CA GLY A 73 4.99 0.02 -17.22
C GLY A 73 4.17 -1.26 -17.14
N ILE A 74 4.71 -2.28 -16.48
CA ILE A 74 3.98 -3.50 -16.15
C ILE A 74 3.89 -3.56 -14.64
N ASN A 75 2.67 -3.47 -14.12
CA ASN A 75 2.38 -3.74 -12.72
C ASN A 75 1.62 -5.05 -12.66
N ALA A 76 2.33 -6.15 -12.42
CA ALA A 76 1.72 -7.40 -12.02
C ALA A 76 1.90 -7.52 -10.50
N VAL A 77 0.78 -7.65 -9.75
CA VAL A 77 0.87 -8.03 -8.34
C VAL A 77 1.66 -9.35 -8.27
N SER A 78 2.63 -9.38 -7.36
CA SER A 78 3.59 -10.44 -7.07
C SER A 78 3.20 -11.83 -7.59
N PHE A 79 4.12 -12.45 -8.34
CA PHE A 79 4.19 -13.90 -8.44
C PHE A 79 4.22 -14.49 -7.02
N GLY A 80 3.06 -14.95 -6.51
CA GLY A 80 2.94 -15.56 -5.18
C GLY A 80 2.01 -14.89 -4.17
N ALA A 81 1.02 -14.09 -4.55
CA ALA A 81 -0.06 -13.73 -3.64
C ALA A 81 -1.42 -13.90 -4.32
N GLU A 82 -2.18 -14.90 -3.87
CA GLU A 82 -3.55 -15.13 -4.31
C GLU A 82 -4.48 -13.99 -3.91
N ASP A 83 -5.27 -13.55 -4.88
CA ASP A 83 -6.35 -12.59 -4.75
C ASP A 83 -7.54 -13.19 -4.01
N LYS A 84 -8.01 -12.48 -2.98
CA LYS A 84 -9.45 -12.36 -2.73
C LYS A 84 -9.83 -10.92 -2.51
N LYS A 85 -10.36 -10.32 -3.58
CA LYS A 85 -11.17 -9.10 -3.57
C LYS A 85 -12.48 -9.41 -2.84
N GLU A 86 -12.78 -8.61 -1.83
CA GLU A 86 -14.16 -8.27 -1.49
C GLU A 86 -14.24 -6.75 -1.38
N GLU A 87 -14.96 -6.17 -2.34
CA GLU A 87 -15.49 -4.82 -2.27
C GLU A 87 -16.69 -4.80 -1.31
N SER A 88 -16.66 -3.84 -0.40
CA SER A 88 -17.81 -3.08 0.12
C SER A 88 -17.19 -2.17 1.17
N GLY A 89 -17.07 -0.87 0.94
CA GLY A 89 -18.15 0.05 0.65
C GLY A 89 -18.04 1.11 1.73
N GLU A 90 -17.71 2.33 1.32
CA GLU A 90 -17.77 3.58 2.10
C GLU A 90 -16.69 3.72 3.22
N THR A 91 -15.82 4.73 3.25
CA THR A 91 -15.98 6.14 2.87
C THR A 91 -14.63 6.70 2.43
N LYS A 92 -14.67 7.60 1.45
CA LYS A 92 -13.59 8.55 1.17
C LYS A 92 -13.32 9.38 2.42
N ALA A 93 -12.36 8.97 3.22
CA ALA A 93 -11.53 9.87 3.99
C ALA A 93 -10.12 9.63 3.47
N ILE A 94 -9.54 10.65 2.84
CA ILE A 94 -8.09 10.80 2.78
C ILE A 94 -7.68 10.93 4.24
N ARG A 95 -7.52 9.81 4.94
CA ARG A 95 -6.80 9.79 6.20
C ARG A 95 -5.36 9.98 5.77
N GLU A 96 -4.78 11.07 6.24
CA GLU A 96 -3.35 11.30 6.25
C GLU A 96 -2.62 9.98 6.55
N PRO A 97 -1.40 9.76 6.01
CA PRO A 97 -0.61 8.60 6.43
C PRO A 97 -0.62 8.60 7.96
N ALA A 98 -1.24 7.60 8.58
CA ALA A 98 -1.33 7.52 10.03
C ALA A 98 0.08 7.78 10.58
N GLN A 99 0.30 8.91 11.25
CA GLN A 99 1.65 9.29 11.69
C GLN A 99 1.93 8.81 13.11
N ASN A 100 0.92 8.27 13.80
CA ASN A 100 0.98 7.97 15.22
C ASN A 100 0.82 6.47 15.51
N PHE A 101 1.67 5.96 16.40
CA PHE A 101 1.67 4.59 16.91
C PHE A 101 0.26 4.10 17.29
N THR A 102 -0.50 4.92 18.03
CA THR A 102 -1.84 4.59 18.52
C THR A 102 -2.84 4.33 17.40
N GLU A 103 -2.71 5.01 16.26
CA GLU A 103 -3.63 4.85 15.13
C GLU A 103 -3.34 3.57 14.34
N TYR A 104 -2.06 3.23 14.17
CA TYR A 104 -1.67 1.91 13.67
C TYR A 104 -2.15 0.79 14.59
N MET A 105 -2.02 0.96 15.90
CA MET A 105 -2.48 -0.02 16.89
C MET A 105 -3.99 -0.24 16.80
N LYS A 106 -4.77 0.85 16.75
CA LYS A 106 -6.23 0.80 16.58
C LYS A 106 -6.62 0.14 15.26
N SER A 107 -5.91 0.43 14.17
CA SER A 107 -6.18 -0.16 12.86
C SER A 107 -5.89 -1.66 12.86
N GLY A 108 -4.74 -2.07 13.41
CA GLY A 108 -4.41 -3.49 13.58
C GLY A 108 -5.46 -4.24 14.40
N ASP A 109 -5.87 -3.65 15.53
CA ASP A 109 -6.91 -4.21 16.40
C ASP A 109 -8.29 -4.30 15.73
N TYR A 110 -8.65 -3.30 14.93
CA TYR A 110 -9.89 -3.32 14.15
C TYR A 110 -9.90 -4.50 13.17
N TYR A 111 -8.84 -4.68 12.39
CA TYR A 111 -8.74 -5.80 11.45
C TYR A 111 -8.65 -7.15 12.15
N PHE A 112 -7.95 -7.22 13.28
CA PHE A 112 -7.86 -8.43 14.10
C PHE A 112 -9.25 -8.87 14.59
N ARG A 113 -10.04 -7.94 15.14
CA ARG A 113 -11.42 -8.19 15.58
C ARG A 113 -12.34 -8.55 14.41
N ALA A 114 -12.12 -7.97 13.24
CA ALA A 114 -12.81 -8.31 12.01
C ALA A 114 -12.37 -9.65 11.39
N LYS A 115 -11.47 -10.41 12.05
CA LYS A 115 -10.87 -11.67 11.53
C LYS A 115 -10.15 -11.51 10.19
N LYS A 116 -9.79 -10.27 9.84
CA LYS A 116 -9.04 -9.88 8.65
C LYS A 116 -7.54 -9.92 8.98
N TYR A 117 -7.04 -11.13 9.23
CA TYR A 117 -5.72 -11.35 9.80
C TYR A 117 -4.57 -10.88 8.90
N SER A 118 -4.70 -11.01 7.58
CA SER A 118 -3.68 -10.55 6.62
C SER A 118 -3.53 -9.03 6.64
N GLN A 119 -4.62 -8.29 6.76
CA GLN A 119 -4.58 -6.84 6.95
C GLN A 119 -4.02 -6.48 8.33
N ALA A 120 -4.43 -7.17 9.39
CA ALA A 120 -3.95 -6.91 10.74
C ALA A 120 -2.42 -7.03 10.86
N VAL A 121 -1.83 -8.08 10.28
CA VAL A 121 -0.37 -8.28 10.24
C VAL A 121 0.34 -7.09 9.61
N LYS A 122 -0.16 -6.54 8.49
CA LYS A 122 0.47 -5.38 7.83
C LYS A 122 0.60 -4.17 8.76
N PHE A 123 -0.42 -3.90 9.58
CA PHE A 123 -0.35 -2.79 10.55
C PHE A 123 0.60 -3.12 11.70
N TYR A 124 0.55 -4.34 12.23
CA TYR A 124 1.43 -4.74 13.34
C TYR A 124 2.91 -4.83 12.94
N GLU A 125 3.25 -5.31 11.74
CA GLU A 125 4.62 -5.30 11.23
C GLU A 125 5.13 -3.87 11.01
N ARG A 126 4.28 -2.98 10.49
CA ARG A 126 4.64 -1.56 10.39
C ARG A 126 4.94 -0.95 11.75
N ILE A 127 4.20 -1.32 12.80
CA ILE A 127 4.50 -0.90 14.18
C ILE A 127 5.89 -1.38 14.61
N ASN A 128 6.22 -2.65 14.36
CA ASN A 128 7.53 -3.21 14.69
C ASN A 128 8.70 -2.50 13.98
N VAL A 129 8.48 -1.97 12.77
CA VAL A 129 9.54 -1.29 12.00
C VAL A 129 9.61 0.20 12.32
N LEU A 130 8.47 0.90 12.32
CA LEU A 130 8.42 2.37 12.40
C LEU A 130 8.38 2.89 13.85
N TYR A 131 7.78 2.12 14.75
CA TYR A 131 7.47 2.56 16.11
C TYR A 131 8.03 1.59 17.17
N TRP A 132 9.17 0.96 16.88
CA TRP A 132 9.81 0.03 17.80
C TRP A 132 10.18 0.69 19.14
N LYS A 133 10.51 1.99 19.15
CA LYS A 133 10.80 2.75 20.38
C LYS A 133 9.56 2.94 21.25
N ASP A 134 8.42 3.27 20.63
CA ASP A 134 7.16 3.41 21.36
C ASP A 134 6.72 2.06 21.90
N LEU A 135 6.84 1.00 21.08
CA LEU A 135 6.60 -0.37 21.50
C LEU A 135 7.49 -0.77 22.69
N ASP A 136 8.77 -0.37 22.68
CA ASP A 136 9.70 -0.66 23.79
C ASP A 136 9.40 0.15 25.06
N SER A 137 8.76 1.31 24.95
CA SER A 137 8.32 2.08 26.12
C SER A 137 7.04 1.56 26.78
N MET A 138 6.33 0.61 26.15
CA MET A 138 5.14 -0.01 26.71
C MET A 138 5.46 -0.89 27.93
N LYS A 139 4.44 -1.14 28.75
CA LYS A 139 4.56 -2.10 29.86
C LYS A 139 4.67 -3.52 29.34
N ASP A 140 5.35 -4.40 30.07
CA ASP A 140 5.58 -5.79 29.65
C ASP A 140 4.28 -6.57 29.39
N ASN A 141 3.22 -6.31 30.17
CA ASN A 141 1.91 -6.92 29.95
C ASN A 141 1.27 -6.48 28.62
N GLU A 142 1.45 -5.23 28.22
CA GLU A 142 0.97 -4.68 26.96
C GLU A 142 1.80 -5.21 25.78
N LYS A 143 3.13 -5.27 25.93
CA LYS A 143 4.03 -5.89 24.95
C LYS A 143 3.66 -7.35 24.71
N SER A 144 3.46 -8.11 25.79
CA SER A 144 3.03 -9.51 25.71
C SER A 144 1.71 -9.64 24.95
N SER A 145 0.72 -8.83 25.31
CA SER A 145 -0.59 -8.82 24.65
C SER A 145 -0.50 -8.45 23.16
N PHE A 146 0.35 -7.49 22.81
CA PHE A 146 0.61 -7.11 21.42
C PHE A 146 1.19 -8.29 20.64
N TYR A 147 2.30 -8.88 21.10
CA TYR A 147 2.93 -10.00 20.42
C TYR A 147 2.03 -11.24 20.37
N GLN A 148 1.19 -11.45 21.39
CA GLN A 148 0.17 -12.50 21.37
C GLN A 148 -0.84 -12.30 20.23
N ARG A 149 -1.34 -11.08 20.01
CA ARG A 149 -2.26 -10.78 18.90
C ARG A 149 -1.61 -11.02 17.56
N VAL A 150 -0.35 -10.59 17.40
CA VAL A 150 0.43 -10.85 16.18
C VAL A 150 0.60 -12.36 15.95
N GLY A 151 0.99 -13.11 16.98
CA GLY A 151 1.12 -14.56 16.93
C GLY A 151 -0.18 -15.26 16.54
N LEU A 152 -1.32 -14.80 17.07
CA LEU A 152 -2.65 -15.28 16.69
C LEU A 152 -2.99 -14.95 15.22
N CYS A 153 -2.61 -13.77 14.72
CA CYS A 153 -2.81 -13.46 13.30
C CYS A 153 -2.09 -14.46 12.41
N TYR A 154 -0.78 -14.69 12.62
CA TYR A 154 -0.02 -15.64 11.82
C TYR A 154 -0.53 -17.07 11.95
N TYR A 155 -0.96 -17.47 13.15
CA TYR A 155 -1.59 -18.78 13.36
C TYR A 155 -2.82 -18.96 12.46
N ASN A 156 -3.70 -17.96 12.41
CA ASN A 156 -4.89 -18.00 11.56
C ASN A 156 -4.56 -17.93 10.06
N LEU A 157 -3.42 -17.34 9.70
CA LEU A 157 -2.88 -17.35 8.34
C LEU A 157 -2.14 -18.65 7.97
N ARG A 158 -2.14 -19.66 8.86
CA ARG A 158 -1.42 -20.95 8.69
C ARG A 158 0.10 -20.81 8.63
N ASP A 159 0.64 -19.69 9.11
CA ASP A 159 2.07 -19.46 9.24
C ASP A 159 2.53 -19.80 10.65
N ASN A 160 2.70 -21.09 10.89
CA ASN A 160 3.10 -21.59 12.21
C ASN A 160 4.51 -21.13 12.61
N ARG A 161 5.41 -20.90 11.63
CA ARG A 161 6.78 -20.48 11.93
C ARG A 161 6.79 -19.08 12.54
N ASN A 162 6.16 -18.11 11.87
CA ASN A 162 6.10 -16.75 12.39
C ASN A 162 5.23 -16.68 13.64
N SER A 163 4.13 -17.43 13.69
CA SER A 163 3.28 -17.52 14.87
C SER A 163 4.06 -17.96 16.12
N ALA A 164 4.87 -19.02 16.02
CA ALA A 164 5.69 -19.49 17.13
C ALA A 164 6.67 -18.43 17.61
N GLN A 165 7.36 -17.74 16.70
CA GLN A 165 8.30 -16.67 17.05
C GLN A 165 7.62 -15.55 17.85
N TYR A 166 6.42 -15.13 17.43
CA TYR A 166 5.70 -14.08 18.13
C TYR A 166 5.13 -14.54 19.47
N PHE A 167 4.71 -15.80 19.60
CA PHE A 167 4.32 -16.35 20.90
C PHE A 167 5.51 -16.51 21.86
N GLU A 168 6.71 -16.85 21.37
CA GLU A 168 7.93 -16.86 22.19
C GLU A 168 8.27 -15.45 22.69
N LYS A 169 8.18 -14.44 21.81
CA LYS A 169 8.34 -13.03 22.19
C LYS A 169 7.30 -12.62 23.23
N ALA A 170 6.04 -13.01 23.07
CA ALA A 170 4.99 -12.71 24.04
C ALA A 170 5.28 -13.37 25.41
N LEU A 171 5.77 -14.62 25.40
CA LEU A 171 6.11 -15.37 26.61
C LEU A 171 7.31 -14.77 27.34
N PHE A 172 8.27 -14.19 26.62
CA PHE A 172 9.41 -13.49 27.22
C PHE A 172 8.97 -12.37 28.18
N PHE A 173 7.94 -11.61 27.81
CA PHE A 173 7.39 -10.53 28.65
C PHE A 173 6.33 -11.01 29.67
N SER A 174 5.84 -12.25 29.55
CA SER A 174 4.89 -12.83 30.51
C SER A 174 5.13 -14.34 30.66
N PRO A 175 6.20 -14.74 31.37
CA PRO A 175 6.64 -16.14 31.45
C PRO A 175 5.64 -17.09 32.13
N ASP A 176 4.81 -16.54 33.01
CA ASP A 176 3.81 -17.29 33.78
C ASP A 176 2.50 -17.50 33.02
N ASN A 177 2.38 -16.98 31.80
CA ASN A 177 1.16 -17.08 31.02
C ASN A 177 1.01 -18.49 30.41
N GLU A 178 0.18 -19.32 31.05
CA GLU A 178 -0.12 -20.69 30.61
C GLU A 178 -0.78 -20.75 29.22
N VAL A 179 -1.56 -19.72 28.86
CA VAL A 179 -2.22 -19.65 27.55
C VAL A 179 -1.19 -19.57 26.44
N LEU A 180 -0.12 -18.79 26.61
CA LEU A 180 0.97 -18.69 25.62
C LEU A 180 1.75 -20.01 25.50
N LYS A 181 1.98 -20.71 26.61
CA LYS A 181 2.61 -22.04 26.60
C LYS A 181 1.76 -23.06 25.82
N TYR A 182 0.44 -23.01 26.00
CA TYR A 182 -0.50 -23.84 25.25
C TYR A 182 -0.44 -23.53 23.74
N TRP A 183 -0.49 -22.25 23.36
CA TRP A 183 -0.38 -21.85 21.95
C TRP A 183 0.95 -22.32 21.32
N LEU A 184 2.07 -22.15 22.02
CA LEU A 184 3.37 -22.63 21.52
C LEU A 184 3.40 -24.13 21.27
N LYS A 185 2.81 -24.92 22.18
CA LYS A 185 2.71 -26.37 21.99
C LYS A 185 1.89 -26.72 20.75
N LEU A 186 0.81 -25.98 20.51
CA LEU A 186 -0.10 -26.21 19.39
C LEU A 186 0.49 -25.78 18.04
N VAL A 187 1.28 -24.72 18.01
CA VAL A 187 1.92 -24.22 16.78
C VAL A 187 3.17 -25.02 16.38
N LYS A 188 3.84 -25.64 17.35
CA LYS A 188 5.04 -26.47 17.12
C LYS A 188 4.74 -27.94 16.81
N GLN A 189 3.47 -28.35 16.83
CA GLN A 189 3.02 -29.68 16.40
C GLN A 189 2.90 -29.73 14.87
#